data_AF-R9T937-F1
#
_entry.id   AF-R9T937-F1
#
_cell.length_a   1.000
_cell.length_b   1.000
_cell.length_c   1.000
_cell.angle_alpha   90.00
_cell.angle_beta   90.00
_cell.angle_gamma   90.00
#
_symmetry.space_group_name_H-M   'P 1'
#
loop_
_entity.id
_entity.type
_entity.pdbx_description
1 polymer ?
#
loop_
_entity_poly.entity_id
_entity_poly.type
_entity_poly.pdbx_seq_one_letter_code
_entity_poly.pdbx_strand_id
1 'polypeptide(L)'
;MDAKFSDSVKELIGSRGLKLDDVIDVINTAESSKRKINDGSKNLAKKRIGEATIYAVYDNDGNVETAYSHRMVLGDLQKTTDEPDPTNWVCVSCNEKAVVGTVLMTYMGITRSGPAVVCEKCGDAWVEEYLAINTIAAAEGLFEKKKA
;
A
#
# COMPACT_ATOMS: atom_id res chain seq x y z
N MET A 1 8.45 -4.58 16.08
CA MET A 1 8.25 -3.14 16.23
C MET A 1 6.94 -2.97 16.96
N ASP A 2 6.86 -2.10 17.97
CA ASP A 2 5.61 -1.90 18.69
C ASP A 2 4.85 -0.73 18.05
N ALA A 3 3.74 -1.04 17.37
CA ALA A 3 2.92 -0.04 16.72
C ALA A 3 2.13 0.78 17.75
N LYS A 4 2.21 2.11 17.65
CA LYS A 4 1.57 3.07 18.55
C LYS A 4 0.53 3.88 17.78
N PHE A 5 -0.63 4.07 18.40
CA PHE A 5 -1.76 4.76 17.78
C PHE A 5 -2.24 5.89 18.68
N SER A 6 -2.27 7.12 18.17
CA SER A 6 -3.01 8.20 18.80
C SER A 6 -4.52 7.94 18.66
N ASP A 7 -5.34 8.61 19.47
CA ASP A 7 -6.80 8.41 19.41
C ASP A 7 -7.38 8.88 18.07
N SER A 8 -6.88 9.99 17.52
CA SER A 8 -7.26 10.46 16.18
C SER A 8 -6.95 9.44 15.08
N VAL A 9 -5.82 8.73 15.19
CA VAL A 9 -5.45 7.69 14.23
C VAL A 9 -6.33 6.45 14.41
N LYS A 10 -6.66 6.05 15.64
CA LYS A 10 -7.59 4.94 15.88
C LYS A 10 -8.97 5.21 15.28
N GLU A 11 -9.50 6.43 15.47
CA GLU A 11 -10.76 6.86 14.88
C GLU A 11 -10.71 6.84 13.35
N LEU A 12 -9.63 7.37 12.76
CA LEU A 12 -9.43 7.35 11.31
C LEU A 12 -9.43 5.90 10.76
N ILE A 13 -8.64 5.01 11.36
CA ILE A 13 -8.54 3.59 10.97
C ILE A 13 -9.90 2.91 11.09
N GLY A 14 -10.60 3.12 12.21
CA GLY A 14 -11.94 2.58 12.44
C GLY A 14 -12.97 3.08 11.42
N SER A 15 -12.94 4.38 11.09
CA SER A 15 -13.85 4.97 10.09
C SER A 15 -13.66 4.40 8.68
N ARG A 16 -12.46 3.88 8.39
CA ARG A 16 -12.11 3.20 7.14
C ARG A 16 -12.43 1.69 7.16
N GLY A 17 -13.06 1.20 8.23
CA GLY A 17 -13.43 -0.20 8.38
C GLY A 17 -12.26 -1.14 8.66
N LEU A 18 -11.12 -0.62 9.09
CA LEU A 18 -9.93 -1.40 9.40
C LEU A 18 -9.85 -1.71 10.89
N LYS A 19 -9.32 -2.88 11.23
CA LYS A 19 -9.03 -3.26 12.63
C LYS A 19 -7.60 -2.89 12.98
N LEU A 20 -7.38 -2.40 14.19
CA LEU A 20 -6.03 -2.09 14.68
C LEU A 20 -5.12 -3.32 14.64
N ASP A 21 -5.63 -4.50 14.99
CA ASP A 21 -4.88 -5.75 14.95
C ASP A 21 -4.37 -6.09 13.53
N ASP A 22 -5.16 -5.84 12.50
CA ASP A 22 -4.74 -6.05 11.10
C ASP A 22 -3.61 -5.08 10.72
N VAL A 23 -3.67 -3.83 11.18
CA VAL A 23 -2.61 -2.82 10.96
C VAL A 23 -1.32 -3.21 11.70
N ILE A 24 -1.43 -3.70 12.93
CA ILE A 24 -0.29 -4.21 13.70
C ILE A 24 0.36 -5.40 12.98
N ASP A 25 -0.44 -6.33 12.46
CA ASP A 25 0.04 -7.49 11.71
C ASP A 25 0.74 -7.08 10.39
N VAL A 26 0.20 -6.08 9.68
CA VAL A 26 0.85 -5.48 8.49
C VAL A 26 2.25 -4.97 8.85
N ILE A 27 2.37 -4.16 9.90
CA ILE A 27 3.65 -3.58 10.34
C ILE A 27 4.62 -4.69 10.75
N ASN A 28 4.21 -5.61 11.62
CA ASN A 28 5.07 -6.69 12.10
C ASN A 28 5.55 -7.61 10.98
N THR A 29 4.68 -7.93 10.02
CA THR A 29 5.05 -8.71 8.83
C THR A 29 6.06 -7.96 7.98
N ALA A 30 5.86 -6.66 7.77
CA ALA A 30 6.75 -5.85 6.95
C ALA A 30 8.14 -5.63 7.60
N GLU A 31 8.19 -5.48 8.93
CA GLU A 31 9.45 -5.39 9.68
C GLU A 31 10.24 -6.70 9.64
N SER A 32 9.57 -7.84 9.82
CA SER A 32 10.22 -9.15 9.81
C SER A 32 10.68 -9.58 8.41
N SER A 33 9.87 -9.32 7.38
CA SER A 33 10.16 -9.69 5.99
C SER A 33 10.98 -8.65 5.23
N LYS A 34 11.13 -7.44 5.77
CA LYS A 34 11.70 -6.25 5.08
C LYS A 34 10.92 -5.83 3.83
N ARG A 35 9.70 -6.33 3.61
CA ARG A 35 8.82 -5.97 2.48
C ARG A 35 8.08 -4.66 2.76
N LYS A 36 8.85 -3.58 2.85
CA LYS A 36 8.38 -2.19 3.01
C LYS A 36 9.27 -1.24 2.23
N ILE A 37 8.81 -0.01 2.09
CA ILE A 37 9.63 1.10 1.62
C ILE A 37 9.80 2.14 2.75
N ASN A 38 10.93 2.86 2.75
CA ASN A 38 11.28 3.86 3.76
C ASN A 38 11.84 5.12 3.08
N ASP A 39 11.42 6.31 3.51
CA ASP A 39 11.88 7.60 2.95
C ASP A 39 12.97 8.30 3.78
N GLY A 40 13.51 7.62 4.79
CA GLY A 40 14.39 8.14 5.83
C GLY A 40 13.67 8.48 7.13
N SER A 41 12.40 8.89 7.05
CA SER A 41 11.60 9.30 8.21
C SER A 41 10.40 8.38 8.47
N LYS A 42 9.75 7.93 7.39
CA LYS A 42 8.53 7.15 7.39
C LYS A 42 8.75 5.82 6.70
N ASN A 43 7.90 4.87 7.06
CA ASN A 43 7.81 3.53 6.50
C ASN A 43 6.42 3.37 5.90
N LEU A 44 6.34 2.77 4.70
CA LEU A 44 5.11 2.29 4.10
C LEU A 44 5.15 0.77 4.02
N ALA A 45 4.35 0.13 4.87
CA ALA A 45 4.15 -1.31 4.90
C ALA A 45 2.86 -1.70 4.17
N LYS A 46 2.81 -2.94 3.68
CA LYS A 46 1.58 -3.53 3.14
C LYS A 46 1.48 -5.01 3.46
N LYS A 47 0.25 -5.52 3.54
CA LYS A 47 -0.06 -6.96 3.58
C LYS A 47 -1.44 -7.21 3.00
N ARG A 48 -1.61 -8.32 2.28
CA ARG A 48 -2.95 -8.78 1.88
C ARG A 48 -3.56 -9.60 3.01
N ILE A 49 -4.72 -9.17 3.50
CA ILE A 49 -5.49 -9.83 4.57
C ILE A 49 -6.91 -10.06 4.03
N GLY A 50 -7.28 -11.32 3.86
CA GLY A 50 -8.53 -11.69 3.17
C GLY A 50 -8.57 -11.15 1.74
N GLU A 51 -9.62 -10.38 1.43
CA GLU A 51 -9.83 -9.81 0.09
C GLU A 51 -9.18 -8.43 -0.10
N ALA A 52 -8.62 -7.82 0.95
CA ALA A 52 -8.05 -6.49 0.89
C ALA A 52 -6.53 -6.49 1.05
N THR A 53 -5.87 -5.59 0.33
CA THR A 53 -4.49 -5.18 0.62
C THR A 53 -4.55 -3.99 1.57
N ILE A 54 -4.00 -4.15 2.77
CA ILE A 54 -3.95 -3.14 3.82
C ILE A 54 -2.56 -2.53 3.85
N TYR A 55 -2.51 -1.21 4.02
CA TYR A 55 -1.31 -0.40 4.07
C TYR A 55 -1.24 0.34 5.39
N ALA A 56 -0.03 0.52 5.90
CA ALA A 56 0.24 1.31 7.10
C ALA A 56 1.42 2.24 6.86
N VAL A 57 1.24 3.52 7.18
CA VAL A 57 2.32 4.53 7.20
C VAL A 57 2.66 4.83 8.66
N TYR A 58 3.93 4.71 9.01
CA TYR A 58 4.41 4.88 10.37
C TYR A 58 5.86 5.37 10.40
N ASP A 59 6.24 6.09 11.44
CA ASP A 59 7.62 6.55 11.62
C ASP A 59 8.56 5.43 12.10
N ASN A 60 9.85 5.76 12.27
CA ASN A 60 10.84 4.79 12.74
C ASN A 60 10.68 4.38 14.22
N ASP A 61 9.86 5.09 14.99
CA ASP A 61 9.55 4.81 16.40
C ASP A 61 8.26 3.98 16.57
N GLY A 62 7.62 3.62 15.46
CA GLY A 62 6.39 2.84 15.40
C GLY A 62 5.11 3.66 15.56
N ASN A 63 5.17 5.00 15.54
CA ASN A 63 3.97 5.83 15.59
C ASN A 63 3.26 5.76 14.23
N VAL A 64 2.06 5.21 14.23
CA VAL A 64 1.24 5.07 13.03
C VAL A 64 0.60 6.41 12.70
N GLU A 65 0.80 6.87 11.47
CA GLU A 65 0.20 8.11 10.96
C GLU A 65 -1.14 7.85 10.27
N THR A 66 -1.22 6.77 9.49
CA THR A 66 -2.43 6.40 8.75
C THR A 66 -2.41 4.93 8.35
N ALA A 67 -3.60 4.35 8.17
CA ALA A 67 -3.77 3.06 7.51
C ALA A 67 -4.96 3.11 6.54
N TYR A 68 -4.83 2.42 5.42
CA TYR A 68 -5.82 2.41 4.35
C TYR A 68 -5.79 1.05 3.64
N SER A 69 -6.77 0.81 2.78
CA SER A 69 -6.83 -0.45 2.04
C SER A 69 -7.50 -0.29 0.68
N HIS A 70 -7.31 -1.30 -0.16
CA HIS A 70 -8.11 -1.53 -1.36
C HIS A 70 -8.26 -3.03 -1.61
N ARG A 71 -9.24 -3.44 -2.38
CA ARG A 71 -9.53 -4.86 -2.69
C ARG A 71 -8.91 -5.34 -4.00
N MET A 72 -8.42 -4.44 -4.84
CA MET A 72 -7.67 -4.82 -6.04
C MET A 72 -6.48 -5.75 -5.72
N VAL A 73 -6.31 -6.80 -6.52
CA VAL A 73 -5.15 -7.69 -6.51
C VAL A 73 -4.06 -7.06 -7.36
N LEU A 74 -2.93 -6.75 -6.75
CA LEU A 74 -1.75 -6.27 -7.47
C LEU A 74 -1.07 -7.45 -8.18
N GLY A 75 -0.84 -7.30 -9.48
CA GLY A 75 -0.16 -8.26 -10.35
C GLY A 75 1.19 -7.71 -10.84
N ASP A 76 1.52 -8.01 -12.09
CA ASP A 76 2.82 -7.67 -12.65
C ASP A 76 3.05 -6.16 -12.77
N LEU A 77 4.30 -5.76 -12.57
CA LEU A 77 4.78 -4.41 -12.86
C LEU A 77 4.71 -4.18 -14.37
N GLN A 78 4.13 -3.06 -14.77
CA GLN A 78 4.18 -2.57 -16.14
C GLN A 78 5.24 -1.48 -16.23
N LYS A 79 6.24 -1.71 -17.07
CA LYS A 79 7.24 -0.71 -17.38
C LYS A 79 6.56 0.45 -18.12
N THR A 80 6.58 1.64 -17.52
CA THR A 80 5.92 2.84 -18.06
C THR A 80 6.86 3.71 -18.89
N THR A 81 8.14 3.75 -18.53
CA THR A 81 9.16 4.59 -19.15
C THR A 81 10.55 4.03 -18.85
N ASP A 82 11.53 4.33 -19.70
CA ASP A 82 12.94 4.01 -19.44
C ASP A 82 13.57 4.94 -18.39
N GLU A 83 12.95 6.11 -18.13
CA GLU A 83 13.34 7.07 -17.12
C GLU A 83 12.16 7.34 -16.17
N PRO A 84 11.93 6.48 -15.17
CA PRO A 84 10.82 6.65 -14.23
C PRO A 84 11.11 7.78 -13.23
N ASP A 85 10.06 8.52 -12.86
CA ASP A 85 10.19 9.59 -11.88
C ASP A 85 10.68 9.03 -10.54
N PRO A 86 11.77 9.59 -9.98
CA PRO A 86 12.32 9.11 -8.72
C PRO A 86 11.38 9.45 -7.58
N THR A 87 11.24 8.52 -6.64
CA THR A 87 10.60 8.80 -5.35
C THR A 87 11.66 8.99 -4.25
N ASN A 88 11.23 9.50 -3.10
CA ASN A 88 12.08 9.52 -1.90
C ASN A 88 12.14 8.14 -1.22
N TRP A 89 11.33 7.20 -1.66
CA TRP A 89 11.22 5.88 -1.05
C TRP A 89 12.37 4.97 -1.46
N VAL A 90 12.87 4.20 -0.49
CA VAL A 90 13.87 3.16 -0.68
C VAL A 90 13.28 1.82 -0.24
N CYS A 91 13.42 0.79 -1.07
CA CYS A 91 12.98 -0.56 -0.72
C CYS A 91 13.90 -1.16 0.34
N VAL A 92 13.36 -1.46 1.52
CA VAL A 92 14.16 -1.96 2.65
C VAL A 92 14.68 -3.38 2.41
N SER A 93 14.05 -4.15 1.52
CA SER A 93 14.47 -5.50 1.18
C SER A 93 15.75 -5.55 0.34
N CYS A 94 15.93 -4.61 -0.60
CA CYS A 94 17.04 -4.65 -1.57
C CYS A 94 17.91 -3.39 -1.58
N ASN A 95 17.53 -2.38 -0.80
CA ASN A 95 18.18 -1.09 -0.66
C ASN A 95 18.28 -0.25 -1.95
N GLU A 96 17.38 -0.48 -2.90
CA GLU A 96 17.26 0.33 -4.12
C GLU A 96 16.19 1.40 -3.95
N LYS A 97 16.35 2.51 -4.68
CA LYS A 97 15.29 3.52 -4.79
C LYS A 97 14.06 2.91 -5.45
N ALA A 98 12.91 3.14 -4.84
CA ALA A 98 11.63 2.90 -5.48
C ALA A 98 11.31 4.07 -6.42
N VAL A 99 10.57 3.77 -7.48
CA VAL A 99 10.24 4.73 -8.54
C VAL A 99 8.73 4.77 -8.75
N VAL A 100 8.25 5.82 -9.39
CA VAL A 100 6.86 5.86 -9.86
C VAL A 100 6.74 4.89 -11.03
N GLY A 101 5.81 3.94 -10.92
CA GLY A 101 5.57 2.94 -11.95
C GLY A 101 4.08 2.65 -12.10
N THR A 102 3.79 1.62 -12.88
CA THR A 102 2.43 1.10 -13.05
C THR A 102 2.41 -0.38 -12.71
N VAL A 103 1.30 -0.82 -12.13
CA VAL A 103 1.07 -2.22 -11.81
C VAL A 103 -0.28 -2.65 -12.35
N LEU A 104 -0.40 -3.91 -12.75
CA LEU A 104 -1.70 -4.50 -13.04
C LEU A 104 -2.51 -4.65 -11.75
N MET A 105 -3.75 -4.23 -11.79
CA MET A 105 -4.68 -4.27 -10.67
C MET A 105 -5.94 -5.00 -11.12
N THR A 106 -6.26 -6.12 -10.48
CA THR A 106 -7.41 -6.96 -10.83
C THR A 106 -8.47 -6.94 -9.74
N TYR A 107 -9.71 -6.67 -10.11
CA TYR A 107 -10.86 -6.79 -9.21
C TYR A 107 -12.07 -7.32 -9.97
N MET A 108 -12.77 -8.30 -9.40
CA MET A 108 -13.96 -8.92 -10.00
C MET A 108 -13.75 -9.41 -11.46
N GLY A 109 -12.55 -9.93 -11.77
CA GLY A 109 -12.18 -10.41 -13.11
C GLY A 109 -11.82 -9.31 -14.12
N ILE A 110 -11.88 -8.04 -13.72
CA ILE A 110 -11.47 -6.91 -14.54
C ILE A 110 -10.06 -6.50 -14.14
N THR A 111 -9.14 -6.51 -15.10
CA THR A 111 -7.76 -6.06 -14.92
C THR A 111 -7.56 -4.70 -15.55
N ARG A 112 -6.96 -3.78 -14.81
CA ARG A 112 -6.57 -2.43 -15.25
C ARG A 112 -5.16 -2.12 -14.80
N SER A 113 -4.46 -1.28 -15.54
CA SER A 113 -3.18 -0.71 -15.13
C SER A 113 -3.43 0.50 -14.22
N GLY A 114 -2.71 0.59 -13.10
CA GLY A 114 -2.82 1.71 -12.16
C GLY A 114 -1.46 2.18 -11.63
N PRO A 115 -1.33 3.46 -11.25
CA PRO A 115 -0.09 4.00 -10.71
C PRO A 115 0.23 3.38 -9.35
N ALA A 116 1.53 3.16 -9.09
CA ALA A 116 2.05 2.66 -7.83
C ALA A 116 3.50 3.11 -7.64
N VAL A 117 3.97 3.10 -6.40
CA VAL A 117 5.40 3.14 -6.08
C VAL A 117 5.94 1.72 -6.25
N VAL A 118 6.96 1.53 -7.08
CA VAL A 118 7.45 0.21 -7.44
C VAL A 118 8.93 0.05 -7.10
N CYS A 119 9.28 -1.15 -6.65
CA CYS A 119 10.67 -1.59 -6.57
C CYS A 119 10.91 -2.58 -7.71
N GLU A 120 11.58 -2.13 -8.77
CA GLU A 120 11.82 -2.92 -9.97
C GLU A 120 12.69 -4.16 -9.70
N LYS A 121 13.63 -4.06 -8.76
CA LYS A 121 14.52 -5.16 -8.38
C LYS A 121 13.79 -6.28 -7.62
N CYS A 122 12.85 -5.92 -6.75
CA CYS A 122 12.07 -6.87 -5.96
C CYS A 122 10.78 -7.33 -6.65
N GLY A 123 10.36 -6.64 -7.72
CA GLY A 123 9.06 -6.85 -8.36
C GLY A 123 7.87 -6.51 -7.44
N ASP A 124 8.06 -5.61 -6.47
CA ASP A 124 7.03 -5.26 -5.49
C ASP A 124 6.48 -3.86 -5.72
N ALA A 125 5.23 -3.64 -5.31
CA ALA A 125 4.50 -2.40 -5.56
C ALA A 125 3.66 -1.96 -4.36
N TRP A 126 3.61 -0.66 -4.11
CA TRP A 126 2.82 -0.03 -3.06
C TRP A 126 1.89 1.02 -3.68
N VAL A 127 0.64 1.00 -3.27
CA VAL A 127 -0.35 2.00 -3.69
C VAL A 127 -0.36 3.09 -2.64
N GLU A 128 -0.30 4.34 -3.05
CA GLU A 128 -0.36 5.48 -2.15
C GLU A 128 -1.79 5.73 -1.64
N GLU A 129 -1.90 6.33 -0.45
CA GLU A 129 -3.17 6.53 0.25
C GLU A 129 -4.22 7.22 -0.61
N TYR A 130 -3.87 8.34 -1.26
CA TYR A 130 -4.80 9.12 -2.06
C TYR A 130 -5.38 8.32 -3.24
N LEU A 131 -4.62 7.37 -3.80
CA LEU A 131 -5.09 6.49 -4.87
C LEU A 131 -6.06 5.45 -4.31
N ALA A 132 -5.69 4.81 -3.20
CA ALA A 132 -6.49 3.78 -2.56
C ALA A 132 -7.87 4.29 -2.14
N ILE A 133 -7.93 5.44 -1.46
CA ILE A 133 -9.19 5.97 -0.88
C ILE A 133 -10.05 6.76 -1.88
N ASN A 134 -9.49 7.20 -3.03
CA ASN A 134 -10.23 7.95 -4.04
C ASN A 134 -10.40 7.13 -5.32
N THR A 135 -9.38 7.12 -6.20
CA THR A 135 -9.49 6.58 -7.55
C THR A 135 -9.81 5.08 -7.57
N ILE A 136 -9.14 4.31 -6.73
CA ILE A 136 -9.32 2.86 -6.64
C ILE A 136 -10.65 2.54 -5.97
N ALA A 137 -10.99 3.19 -4.86
CA ALA A 137 -12.30 3.05 -4.21
C ALA A 137 -13.47 3.37 -5.17
N ALA A 138 -13.35 4.42 -5.98
CA ALA A 138 -14.35 4.78 -6.99
C ALA A 138 -14.47 3.69 -8.07
N ALA A 139 -13.34 3.16 -8.55
CA ALA A 139 -13.33 2.08 -9.53
C ALA A 139 -13.97 0.80 -8.96
N GLU A 140 -13.65 0.40 -7.73
CA GLU A 140 -14.28 -0.73 -7.04
C GLU A 140 -15.80 -0.57 -6.94
N GLY A 141 -16.27 0.59 -6.49
CA GLY A 141 -17.71 0.87 -6.39
C GLY A 141 -18.43 0.86 -7.75
N LEU A 142 -17.76 1.29 -8.83
CA LEU A 142 -18.30 1.18 -10.19
C LEU A 142 -18.41 -0.28 -10.66
N PHE A 143 -17.43 -1.12 -10.33
CA PHE A 143 -17.44 -2.53 -10.69
C PHE A 143 -18.52 -3.30 -9.91
N GLU A 144 -18.70 -2.99 -8.64
CA GLU A 144 -19.75 -3.57 -7.80
C GLU A 144 -21.15 -3.22 -8.32
N LYS A 145 -21.38 -1.96 -8.69
CA LYS A 145 -22.67 -1.52 -9.27
C LYS A 145 -22.99 -2.14 -10.63
N LYS A 146 -21.99 -2.52 -11.43
CA LYS A 146 -22.20 -3.17 -12.74
C LYS A 146 -22.52 -4.66 -12.65
N LYS A 147 -22.25 -5.29 -11.50
CA LYS A 147 -22.58 -6.69 -11.24
C LYS A 147 -23.96 -6.87 -10.60
N ALA A 148 -24.48 -5.84 -9.94
CA ALA A 148 -25.83 -5.78 -9.38
C ALA A 148 -26.86 -5.47 -10.48
#